data_AF-A0A8J6E3M1-F1
#
_entry.id   AF-A0A8J6E3M1-F1
#
_cell.length_a   1.000
_cell.length_b   1.000
_cell.length_c   1.000
_cell.angle_alpha   90.00
_cell.angle_beta   90.00
_cell.angle_gamma   90.00
#
_symmetry.space_group_name_H-M   'P 1'
#
loop_
_entity.id
_entity.type
_entity.pdbx_description
1 polymer ?
#
loop_
_entity_poly.entity_id
_entity_poly.type
_entity_poly.pdbx_seq_one_letter_code
_entity_poly.pdbx_strand_id
1 'polypeptide(L)'
;RESIYRLLPQTTPENVSKNFSQYCTDPTTRYPNVNLQFLRPTQVRHLYYTGEMKDVNLEIGNLVNAQRTPRLGRNESVARTSKLLSWCQKQTEGYTGVSVTDLTMSWKSGLALCAIIHWYRPELIDFGSLDERNVEKNNQLAFDTAERELGISPIMTGKEMASVGEPDKLSMVVYLSQFYEMFKETTNSGKRAGDGS
;
A
#
# COMPACT_ATOMS: atom_id res chain seq x y z
N ARG A 1 -18.37 0.13 -21.40
CA ARG A 1 -17.22 0.90 -21.96
C ARG A 1 -15.94 0.06 -21.92
N GLU A 2 -15.47 -0.33 -20.73
CA GLU A 2 -14.19 -1.02 -20.56
C GLU A 2 -14.05 -2.34 -21.33
N SER A 3 -15.14 -3.13 -21.48
CA SER A 3 -15.13 -4.36 -22.28
C SER A 3 -14.68 -4.13 -23.73
N ILE A 4 -15.08 -3.00 -24.32
CA ILE A 4 -14.76 -2.60 -25.71
C ILE A 4 -13.38 -1.95 -25.77
N TYR A 5 -13.02 -1.15 -24.76
CA TYR A 5 -11.75 -0.42 -24.73
C TYR A 5 -10.52 -1.34 -24.86
N ARG A 6 -10.60 -2.56 -24.34
CA ARG A 6 -9.55 -3.58 -24.46
C ARG A 6 -9.31 -4.08 -25.89
N LEU A 7 -10.26 -3.89 -26.81
CA LEU A 7 -10.08 -4.29 -28.21
C LEU A 7 -9.23 -3.28 -28.98
N LEU A 8 -9.11 -2.03 -28.51
CA LEU A 8 -8.41 -0.96 -29.24
C LEU A 8 -6.93 -1.28 -29.54
N PRO A 9 -6.11 -1.80 -28.60
CA PRO A 9 -4.70 -2.07 -28.86
C PRO A 9 -4.46 -3.19 -29.88
N GLN A 10 -5.45 -4.07 -30.06
CA GLN A 10 -5.40 -5.19 -30.99
C GLN A 10 -6.23 -4.92 -32.26
N THR A 11 -6.84 -3.75 -32.41
CA THR A 11 -7.68 -3.43 -33.57
C THR A 11 -6.81 -3.21 -34.80
N THR A 12 -7.09 -3.95 -35.88
CA THR A 12 -6.44 -3.80 -37.18
C THR A 12 -7.51 -3.75 -38.27
N PRO A 13 -7.20 -3.24 -39.48
CA PRO A 13 -8.15 -3.25 -40.58
C PRO A 13 -8.71 -4.64 -40.87
N GLU A 14 -7.93 -5.70 -40.66
CA GLU A 14 -8.29 -7.10 -40.94
C GLU A 14 -9.30 -7.68 -39.95
N ASN A 15 -9.33 -7.19 -38.71
CA ASN A 15 -10.15 -7.78 -37.63
C ASN A 15 -11.39 -6.97 -37.25
N VAL A 16 -11.62 -5.84 -37.92
CA VAL A 16 -12.86 -5.06 -37.84
C VAL A 16 -13.83 -5.44 -38.95
N SER A 17 -15.10 -5.09 -38.75
CA SER A 17 -16.13 -5.28 -39.77
C SER A 17 -15.75 -4.58 -41.09
N LYS A 18 -16.01 -5.22 -42.23
CA LYS A 18 -15.77 -4.62 -43.56
C LYS A 18 -16.97 -3.87 -44.11
N ASN A 19 -18.11 -3.93 -43.40
CA ASN A 19 -19.35 -3.33 -43.84
C ASN A 19 -19.45 -1.87 -43.38
N PHE A 20 -18.60 -1.02 -43.96
CA PHE A 20 -18.44 0.37 -43.54
C PHE A 20 -19.71 1.21 -43.67
N SER A 21 -20.61 0.86 -44.59
CA SER A 21 -21.90 1.53 -44.76
C SER A 21 -22.84 1.36 -43.56
N GLN A 22 -22.59 0.36 -42.70
CA GLN A 22 -23.41 0.07 -41.52
C GLN A 22 -22.75 0.50 -40.20
N TYR A 23 -21.63 1.22 -40.26
CA TYR A 23 -20.93 1.67 -39.05
C TYR A 23 -21.77 2.67 -38.26
N CYS A 24 -22.01 2.37 -36.99
CA CYS A 24 -22.69 3.30 -36.10
C CYS A 24 -22.11 3.26 -34.67
N THR A 25 -22.74 3.98 -33.75
CA THR A 25 -22.33 4.03 -32.34
C THR A 25 -22.42 2.67 -31.64
N ASP A 26 -23.26 1.75 -32.14
CA ASP A 26 -23.31 0.36 -31.67
C ASP A 26 -21.97 -0.35 -31.95
N PRO A 27 -21.25 -0.82 -30.92
CA PRO A 27 -19.97 -1.52 -31.07
C PRO A 27 -20.07 -2.81 -31.91
N THR A 28 -21.22 -3.47 -31.94
CA THR A 28 -21.41 -4.74 -32.68
C THR A 28 -21.31 -4.56 -34.19
N THR A 29 -21.58 -3.35 -34.69
CA THR A 29 -21.46 -3.01 -36.12
C THR A 29 -20.00 -2.89 -36.58
N ARG A 30 -19.08 -2.67 -35.64
CA ARG A 30 -17.66 -2.40 -35.90
C ARG A 30 -16.73 -3.53 -35.46
N TYR A 31 -17.07 -4.21 -34.36
CA TYR A 31 -16.27 -5.28 -33.77
C TYR A 31 -17.02 -6.63 -33.87
N PRO A 32 -16.64 -7.51 -34.81
CA PRO A 32 -17.23 -8.84 -34.92
C PRO A 32 -17.05 -9.66 -33.63
N ASN A 33 -18.09 -10.39 -33.21
CA ASN A 33 -18.08 -11.25 -32.01
C ASN A 33 -17.72 -10.52 -30.69
N VAL A 34 -17.98 -9.22 -30.60
CA VAL A 34 -17.72 -8.46 -29.38
C VAL A 34 -18.58 -8.94 -28.21
N ASN A 35 -17.93 -9.35 -27.12
CA ASN A 35 -18.60 -9.62 -25.86
C ASN A 35 -18.68 -8.34 -25.00
N LEU A 36 -19.84 -7.70 -24.98
CA LEU A 36 -20.08 -6.49 -24.19
C LEU A 36 -20.05 -6.75 -22.68
N GLN A 37 -20.34 -7.98 -22.25
CA GLN A 37 -20.36 -8.42 -20.85
C GLN A 37 -19.05 -9.06 -20.39
N PHE A 38 -17.98 -8.93 -21.18
CA PHE A 38 -16.69 -9.52 -20.83
C PHE A 38 -16.21 -9.10 -19.43
N LEU A 39 -16.40 -7.83 -19.06
CA LEU A 39 -16.11 -7.34 -17.71
C LEU A 39 -17.40 -7.22 -16.91
N ARG A 40 -17.36 -7.75 -15.68
CA ARG A 40 -18.45 -7.61 -14.70
C ARG A 40 -18.41 -6.23 -14.05
N PRO A 41 -19.56 -5.66 -13.64
CA PRO A 41 -19.61 -4.36 -12.95
C PRO A 41 -18.70 -4.27 -11.72
N THR A 42 -18.53 -5.38 -10.98
CA THR A 42 -17.65 -5.45 -9.82
C THR A 42 -16.18 -5.18 -10.16
N GLN A 43 -15.73 -5.56 -11.36
CA GLN A 43 -14.33 -5.38 -11.80
C GLN A 43 -14.02 -3.93 -12.21
N VAL A 44 -15.05 -3.12 -12.47
CA VAL A 44 -14.92 -1.71 -12.87
C VAL A 44 -15.40 -0.73 -11.81
N ARG A 45 -15.70 -1.23 -10.60
CA ARG A 45 -16.21 -0.41 -9.49
C ARG A 45 -15.25 0.73 -9.11
N HIS A 46 -13.94 0.51 -9.23
CA HIS A 46 -12.91 1.51 -8.95
C HIS A 46 -12.93 2.71 -9.93
N LEU A 47 -13.58 2.59 -11.08
CA LEU A 47 -13.68 3.68 -12.07
C LEU A 47 -14.84 4.63 -11.77
N TYR A 48 -15.72 4.29 -10.83
CA TYR A 48 -16.83 5.14 -10.40
C TYR A 48 -16.39 6.00 -9.21
N TYR A 49 -16.21 7.29 -9.45
CA TYR A 49 -15.98 8.26 -8.39
C TYR A 49 -17.29 8.56 -7.66
N THR A 50 -17.59 7.77 -6.64
CA THR A 50 -18.52 8.19 -5.58
C THR A 50 -17.72 9.15 -4.71
N GLY A 51 -18.12 10.42 -4.53
CA GLY A 51 -17.36 11.46 -3.83
C GLY A 51 -16.96 11.21 -2.36
N GLU A 52 -17.13 9.99 -1.89
CA GLU A 52 -16.49 9.43 -0.70
C GLU A 52 -15.18 8.78 -1.13
N MET A 53 -14.04 9.24 -0.62
CA MET A 53 -12.79 8.45 -0.67
C MET A 53 -13.02 7.17 0.14
N LYS A 54 -13.63 6.16 -0.49
CA LYS A 54 -13.67 4.80 0.02
C LYS A 54 -12.31 4.20 -0.25
N ASP A 55 -11.47 4.26 0.78
CA ASP A 55 -10.24 3.50 0.88
C ASP A 55 -10.46 2.08 0.35
N VAL A 56 -9.59 1.66 -0.55
CA VAL A 56 -9.60 0.33 -1.15
C VAL A 56 -9.15 -0.66 -0.08
N ASN A 57 -10.07 -0.95 0.83
CA ASN A 57 -9.97 -2.05 1.77
C ASN A 57 -10.42 -3.31 1.02
N LEU A 58 -9.52 -3.89 0.22
CA LEU A 58 -9.61 -5.26 -0.26
C LEU A 58 -8.20 -5.79 -0.56
N GLU A 59 -7.78 -6.72 0.31
CA GLU A 59 -6.84 -7.82 0.05
C GLU A 59 -5.34 -7.62 0.37
N ILE A 60 -5.00 -7.34 1.64
CA ILE A 60 -3.68 -7.72 2.18
C ILE A 60 -3.59 -9.25 2.43
N GLY A 61 -4.73 -9.95 2.55
CA GLY A 61 -4.78 -11.40 2.76
C GLY A 61 -4.42 -12.30 1.56
N ASN A 62 -4.20 -11.75 0.35
CA ASN A 62 -3.96 -12.54 -0.87
C ASN A 62 -2.55 -12.44 -1.45
N LEU A 63 -1.58 -11.86 -0.74
CA LEU A 63 -0.18 -11.82 -1.21
C LEU A 63 0.49 -13.21 -1.29
N VAL A 64 -0.14 -14.25 -0.74
CA VAL A 64 0.38 -15.63 -0.76
C VAL A 64 -0.04 -16.43 -2.00
N ASN A 65 -0.95 -15.92 -2.84
CA ASN A 65 -1.31 -16.59 -4.09
C ASN A 65 -0.71 -15.86 -5.29
N ALA A 66 0.44 -16.36 -5.74
CA ALA A 66 0.99 -16.05 -7.05
C ALA A 66 -0.11 -16.21 -8.11
N GLN A 67 -0.18 -15.24 -9.04
CA GLN A 67 -1.11 -15.14 -10.18
C GLN A 67 -2.42 -14.35 -9.90
N ARG A 68 -2.31 -13.03 -9.75
CA ARG A 68 -3.08 -11.98 -10.49
C ARG A 68 -2.95 -10.63 -9.77
N THR A 69 -1.85 -9.92 -10.02
CA THR A 69 -1.77 -8.51 -9.63
C THR A 69 -2.66 -7.69 -10.57
N PRO A 70 -3.58 -6.86 -10.06
CA PRO A 70 -4.11 -5.76 -10.85
C PRO A 70 -2.93 -4.87 -11.19
N ARG A 71 -2.66 -4.63 -12.48
CA ARG A 71 -1.63 -3.68 -12.90
C ARG A 71 -2.08 -2.27 -12.54
N LEU A 72 -1.79 -1.86 -11.32
CA LEU A 72 -1.94 -0.49 -10.84
C LEU A 72 -1.14 0.43 -11.76
N GLY A 73 -1.70 1.59 -12.10
CA GLY A 73 -0.96 2.60 -12.85
C GLY A 73 0.30 2.97 -12.09
N ARG A 74 1.45 3.04 -12.79
CA ARG A 74 2.75 3.39 -12.20
C ARG A 74 2.65 4.64 -11.31
N ASN A 75 1.88 5.62 -11.74
CA ASN A 75 1.66 6.88 -11.03
C ASN A 75 0.92 6.71 -9.68
N GLU A 76 -0.07 5.83 -9.62
CA GLU A 76 -0.81 5.55 -8.38
C GLU A 76 0.03 4.77 -7.37
N SER A 77 0.90 3.86 -7.84
CA SER A 77 1.83 3.14 -6.96
C SER A 77 2.85 4.09 -6.32
N VAL A 78 3.36 5.05 -7.09
CA VAL A 78 4.31 6.06 -6.61
C VAL A 78 3.64 6.98 -5.60
N ALA A 79 2.43 7.47 -5.90
CA ALA A 79 1.68 8.34 -5.00
C ALA A 79 1.32 7.68 -3.65
N ARG A 80 0.99 6.38 -3.65
CA ARG A 80 0.75 5.64 -2.40
C ARG A 80 2.03 5.45 -1.60
N THR A 81 3.12 5.07 -2.26
CA THR A 81 4.43 4.90 -1.60
C THR A 81 4.92 6.21 -0.99
N SER A 82 4.74 7.34 -1.69
CA SER A 82 5.10 8.66 -1.15
C SER A 82 4.23 9.04 0.04
N LYS A 83 2.92 8.76 0.02
CA LYS A 83 2.02 9.03 1.15
C LYS A 83 2.42 8.23 2.39
N LEU A 84 2.74 6.95 2.23
CA LEU A 84 3.22 6.09 3.32
C LEU A 84 4.53 6.62 3.90
N LEU A 85 5.50 6.98 3.04
CA LEU A 85 6.77 7.54 3.48
C LEU A 85 6.57 8.83 4.29
N SER A 86 5.76 9.77 3.79
CA SER A 86 5.45 11.01 4.50
C SER A 86 4.75 10.76 5.84
N TRP A 87 3.88 9.76 5.93
CA TRP A 87 3.29 9.39 7.21
C TRP A 87 4.33 8.84 8.18
N CYS A 88 5.20 7.93 7.73
CA CYS A 88 6.26 7.36 8.57
C CYS A 88 7.17 8.46 9.12
N GLN A 89 7.63 9.36 8.25
CA GLN A 89 8.44 10.53 8.61
C GLN A 89 7.80 11.34 9.74
N LYS A 90 6.50 11.62 9.62
CA LYS A 90 5.76 12.40 10.62
C LYS A 90 5.67 11.68 11.97
N GLN A 91 5.45 10.37 12.00
CA GLN A 91 5.34 9.64 13.28
C GLN A 91 6.68 9.45 13.98
N THR A 92 7.79 9.48 13.23
CA THR A 92 9.13 9.33 13.77
C THR A 92 9.83 10.66 14.03
N GLU A 93 9.16 11.80 13.79
CA GLU A 93 9.75 13.12 14.00
C GLU A 93 10.11 13.34 15.48
N GLY A 94 11.34 13.81 15.74
CA GLY A 94 11.84 14.06 17.09
C GLY A 94 12.45 12.85 17.83
N TYR A 95 12.41 11.64 17.25
CA TYR A 95 13.08 10.47 17.84
C TYR A 95 14.58 10.49 17.55
N THR A 96 15.38 10.42 18.61
CA THR A 96 16.85 10.40 18.50
C THR A 96 17.32 9.13 17.80
N GLY A 97 18.25 9.25 16.85
CA GLY A 97 18.79 8.12 16.10
C GLY A 97 17.83 7.57 15.02
N VAL A 98 16.74 8.28 14.70
CA VAL A 98 15.78 7.89 13.66
C VAL A 98 15.71 8.95 12.58
N SER A 99 15.91 8.53 11.33
CA SER A 99 15.72 9.37 10.14
C SER A 99 15.15 8.52 9.02
N VAL A 100 13.89 8.76 8.66
CA VAL A 100 13.18 7.99 7.64
C VAL A 100 13.26 8.70 6.29
N THR A 101 14.10 8.21 5.39
CA THR A 101 14.27 8.76 4.03
C THR A 101 13.83 7.78 2.94
N ASP A 102 13.67 6.50 3.29
CA ASP A 102 13.20 5.44 2.40
C ASP A 102 12.32 4.41 3.15
N LEU A 103 11.88 3.38 2.43
CA LEU A 103 11.08 2.27 2.96
C LEU A 103 11.88 0.96 2.99
N THR A 104 13.21 1.04 3.04
CA THR A 104 14.13 -0.11 3.15
C THR A 104 15.17 0.16 4.22
N MET A 105 16.28 0.81 3.88
CA MET A 105 17.45 1.00 4.77
C MET A 105 17.14 1.83 6.02
N SER A 106 16.24 2.79 5.95
CA SER A 106 15.82 3.60 7.11
C SER A 106 15.23 2.78 8.26
N TRP A 107 14.78 1.56 7.97
CA TRP A 107 14.11 0.67 8.92
C TRP A 107 15.05 -0.39 9.49
N LYS A 108 16.25 -0.51 8.91
CA LYS A 108 17.20 -1.58 9.16
C LYS A 108 17.59 -1.68 10.64
N SER A 109 17.81 -0.54 11.32
CA SER A 109 18.25 -0.52 12.73
C SER A 109 17.16 -0.97 13.73
N GLY A 110 15.90 -1.09 13.28
CA GLY A 110 14.74 -1.37 14.12
C GLY A 110 14.22 -0.17 14.91
N LEU A 111 15.01 0.91 15.05
CA LEU A 111 14.61 2.09 15.81
C LEU A 111 13.38 2.79 15.20
N ALA A 112 13.27 2.86 13.88
CA ALA A 112 12.10 3.46 13.23
C ALA A 112 10.79 2.72 13.53
N LEU A 113 10.82 1.37 13.61
CA LEU A 113 9.65 0.58 14.01
C LEU A 113 9.32 0.81 15.48
N CYS A 114 10.33 0.75 16.35
CA CYS A 114 10.16 1.04 17.78
C CYS A 114 9.57 2.43 18.02
N ALA A 115 10.02 3.44 17.26
CA ALA A 115 9.53 4.81 17.35
C ALA A 115 8.05 4.93 17.00
N ILE A 116 7.59 4.25 15.93
CA ILE A 116 6.17 4.23 15.57
C ILE A 116 5.33 3.59 16.67
N ILE A 117 5.74 2.45 17.21
CA ILE A 117 5.02 1.77 18.28
C ILE A 117 4.96 2.66 19.53
N HIS A 118 6.09 3.21 19.95
CA HIS A 118 6.19 4.08 21.12
C HIS A 118 5.35 5.36 20.95
N TRP A 119 5.27 5.94 19.75
CA TRP A 119 4.48 7.13 19.49
C TRP A 119 2.99 6.94 19.80
N TYR A 120 2.42 5.79 19.46
CA TYR A 120 1.01 5.50 19.71
C TYR A 120 0.75 4.84 21.07
N ARG A 121 1.72 4.05 21.56
CA ARG A 121 1.61 3.23 22.78
C ARG A 121 2.95 3.27 23.54
N PRO A 122 3.26 4.40 24.21
CA PRO A 122 4.57 4.61 24.84
C PRO A 122 4.86 3.61 25.95
N GLU A 123 3.84 2.99 26.54
CA GLU A 123 3.98 1.97 27.58
C GLU A 123 4.54 0.64 27.09
N LEU A 124 4.55 0.39 25.77
CA LEU A 124 4.95 -0.90 25.21
C LEU A 124 6.47 -1.03 24.98
N ILE A 125 7.16 0.10 24.79
CA ILE A 125 8.59 0.12 24.45
C ILE A 125 9.27 1.25 25.21
N ASP A 126 10.26 0.94 26.05
CA ASP A 126 11.15 1.96 26.60
C ASP A 126 12.16 2.40 25.52
N PHE A 127 11.77 3.38 24.71
CA PHE A 127 12.59 3.85 23.58
C PHE A 127 13.94 4.42 24.04
N GLY A 128 14.00 5.07 25.21
CA GLY A 128 15.22 5.69 25.73
C GLY A 128 16.33 4.68 26.06
N SER A 129 15.97 3.41 26.26
CA SER A 129 16.92 2.32 26.52
C SER A 129 17.51 1.68 25.25
N LEU A 130 17.01 2.04 24.06
CA LEU A 130 17.40 1.41 22.81
C LEU A 130 18.73 1.99 22.28
N ASP A 131 19.53 1.11 21.66
CA ASP A 131 20.79 1.48 21.00
C ASP A 131 20.73 1.02 19.55
N GLU A 132 21.04 1.92 18.61
CA GLU A 132 21.06 1.66 17.16
C GLU A 132 21.92 0.45 16.76
N ARG A 133 22.98 0.16 17.53
CA ARG A 133 23.90 -0.97 17.27
C ARG A 133 23.25 -2.31 17.53
N ASN A 134 22.20 -2.37 18.34
CA ASN A 134 21.49 -3.60 18.70
C ASN A 134 20.41 -3.96 17.68
N VAL A 135 20.78 -4.00 16.40
CA VAL A 135 19.88 -4.18 15.25
C VAL A 135 18.94 -5.38 15.43
N GLU A 136 19.49 -6.56 15.73
CA GLU A 136 18.69 -7.79 15.89
C GLU A 136 17.67 -7.65 17.02
N LYS A 137 18.12 -7.16 18.19
CA LYS A 137 17.29 -7.02 19.39
C LYS A 137 16.17 -5.99 19.20
N ASN A 138 16.48 -4.84 18.61
CA ASN A 138 15.51 -3.77 18.38
C ASN A 138 14.41 -4.24 17.41
N ASN A 139 14.80 -4.89 16.32
CA ASN A 139 13.84 -5.42 15.35
C ASN A 139 12.99 -6.53 15.96
N GLN A 140 13.59 -7.47 16.69
CA GLN A 140 12.82 -8.54 17.33
C GLN A 140 11.83 -7.99 18.35
N LEU A 141 12.24 -7.00 19.17
CA LEU A 141 11.34 -6.32 20.10
C LEU A 141 10.16 -5.67 19.38
N ALA A 142 10.42 -4.93 18.29
CA ALA A 142 9.36 -4.29 17.52
C ALA A 142 8.40 -5.30 16.89
N PHE A 143 8.93 -6.39 16.32
CA PHE A 143 8.15 -7.46 15.71
C PHE A 143 7.27 -8.20 16.73
N ASP A 144 7.83 -8.63 17.86
CA ASP A 144 7.08 -9.34 18.90
C ASP A 144 6.01 -8.45 19.53
N THR A 145 6.32 -7.16 19.72
CA THR A 145 5.36 -6.19 20.27
C THR A 145 4.24 -5.92 19.28
N ALA A 146 4.54 -5.74 18.00
CA ALA A 146 3.54 -5.53 16.97
C ALA A 146 2.63 -6.75 16.78
N GLU A 147 3.18 -7.96 16.84
CA GLU A 147 2.37 -9.18 16.74
C GLU A 147 1.45 -9.33 17.94
N ARG A 148 1.99 -9.22 19.16
CA ARG A 148 1.23 -9.47 20.39
C ARG A 148 0.20 -8.39 20.69
N GLU A 149 0.56 -7.13 20.51
CA GLU A 149 -0.27 -5.99 20.97
C GLU A 149 -1.12 -5.39 19.85
N LEU A 150 -0.67 -5.52 18.59
CA LEU A 150 -1.33 -4.92 17.43
C LEU A 150 -1.90 -5.98 16.46
N GLY A 151 -1.55 -7.26 16.62
CA GLY A 151 -1.97 -8.32 15.70
C GLY A 151 -1.32 -8.23 14.32
N ILE A 152 -0.19 -7.53 14.19
CA ILE A 152 0.53 -7.38 12.92
C ILE A 152 1.61 -8.47 12.87
N SER A 153 1.38 -9.50 12.04
CA SER A 153 2.34 -10.61 11.90
C SER A 153 3.67 -10.15 11.30
N PRO A 154 4.81 -10.59 11.84
CA PRO A 154 6.12 -10.19 11.37
C PRO A 154 6.42 -10.74 9.97
N ILE A 155 7.09 -9.95 9.15
CA ILE A 155 7.53 -10.37 7.80
C ILE A 155 8.84 -11.16 7.82
N MET A 156 9.60 -11.06 8.90
CA MET A 156 10.87 -11.76 9.14
C MET A 156 11.23 -11.67 10.63
N THR A 157 12.27 -12.39 11.03
CA THR A 157 12.86 -12.30 12.38
C THR A 157 13.83 -11.12 12.50
N GLY A 158 14.13 -10.70 13.72
CA GLY A 158 15.16 -9.69 13.98
C GLY A 158 16.53 -10.12 13.48
N LYS A 159 16.85 -11.42 13.54
CA LYS A 159 18.10 -11.98 13.05
C LYS A 159 18.22 -11.89 11.53
N GLU A 160 17.16 -12.26 10.80
CA GLU A 160 17.11 -12.11 9.34
C GLU A 160 17.25 -10.64 8.96
N MET A 161 16.50 -9.76 9.64
CA MET A 161 16.58 -8.32 9.47
C MET A 161 17.97 -7.78 9.77
N ALA A 162 18.73 -8.33 10.72
CA ALA A 162 20.11 -7.90 10.98
C ALA A 162 21.09 -8.39 9.90
N SER A 163 20.88 -9.59 9.35
CA SER A 163 21.78 -10.22 8.37
C SER A 163 21.62 -9.71 6.93
N VAL A 164 20.43 -9.26 6.53
CA VAL A 164 20.16 -8.84 5.13
C VAL A 164 20.90 -7.55 4.77
N GLY A 165 21.46 -7.39 3.57
CA GLY A 165 22.08 -6.11 3.20
C GLY A 165 21.04 -4.98 3.15
N GLU A 166 20.03 -5.16 2.31
CA GLU A 166 18.88 -4.28 2.17
C GLU A 166 17.58 -5.12 2.22
N PRO A 167 16.59 -4.76 3.05
CA PRO A 167 15.31 -5.46 3.09
C PRO A 167 14.53 -5.35 1.78
N ASP A 168 13.75 -6.38 1.43
CA ASP A 168 12.88 -6.31 0.25
C ASP A 168 11.86 -5.16 0.37
N LYS A 169 11.89 -4.26 -0.60
CA LYS A 169 11.08 -3.05 -0.60
C LYS A 169 9.58 -3.34 -0.62
N LEU A 170 9.14 -4.35 -1.36
CA LEU A 170 7.71 -4.65 -1.46
C LEU A 170 7.19 -5.20 -0.14
N SER A 171 7.91 -6.15 0.46
CA SER A 171 7.61 -6.71 1.77
C SER A 171 7.58 -5.64 2.86
N MET A 172 8.56 -4.72 2.88
CA MET A 172 8.58 -3.59 3.81
C MET A 172 7.39 -2.64 3.60
N VAL A 173 7.06 -2.27 2.36
CA VAL A 173 5.90 -1.42 2.05
C VAL A 173 4.61 -2.07 2.55
N VAL A 174 4.42 -3.37 2.30
CA VAL A 174 3.25 -4.11 2.78
C VAL A 174 3.18 -4.10 4.30
N TYR A 175 4.29 -4.40 4.97
CA TYR A 175 4.35 -4.46 6.43
C TYR A 175 4.05 -3.09 7.06
N LEU A 176 4.71 -2.03 6.61
CA LEU A 176 4.50 -0.66 7.10
C LEU A 176 3.10 -0.13 6.80
N SER A 177 2.48 -0.58 5.69
CA SER A 177 1.11 -0.23 5.38
C SER A 177 0.13 -0.74 6.45
N GLN A 178 0.41 -1.86 7.12
CA GLN A 178 -0.45 -2.36 8.21
C GLN A 178 -0.46 -1.39 9.40
N PHE A 179 0.70 -0.84 9.79
CA PHE A 179 0.79 0.20 10.81
C PHE A 179 0.06 1.49 10.37
N TYR A 180 0.25 1.90 9.11
CA TYR A 180 -0.43 3.07 8.57
C TYR A 180 -1.95 2.93 8.66
N GLU A 181 -2.51 1.81 8.19
CA GLU A 181 -3.95 1.57 8.18
C GLU A 181 -4.53 1.50 9.60
N MET A 182 -3.79 0.93 10.54
CA MET A 182 -4.20 0.86 11.95
C MET A 182 -4.28 2.23 12.61
N PHE A 183 -3.36 3.14 12.30
CA PHE A 183 -3.20 4.38 13.04
C PHE A 183 -3.59 5.65 12.27
N LYS A 184 -3.91 5.57 10.97
CA LYS A 184 -4.28 6.74 10.15
C LYS A 184 -5.46 7.53 10.73
N GLU A 185 -6.41 6.87 11.39
CA GLU A 185 -7.59 7.53 11.98
C GLU A 185 -7.24 8.28 13.27
N THR A 186 -6.34 7.73 14.09
CA THR A 186 -5.84 8.36 15.32
C THR A 186 -5.12 9.68 15.05
N THR A 187 -4.47 9.81 13.89
CA THR A 187 -3.81 11.08 13.50
C THR A 187 -4.77 12.19 13.08
N ASN A 188 -5.98 11.83 12.68
CA ASN A 188 -7.00 12.80 12.21
C ASN A 188 -7.85 13.35 13.36
N SER A 189 -7.99 12.62 14.47
CA SER A 189 -8.72 13.09 15.66
C SER A 189 -7.95 14.16 16.44
N GLY A 190 -6.61 14.19 16.37
CA GLY A 190 -5.77 15.21 17.00
C GLY A 190 -5.85 16.62 16.37
N LYS A 191 -6.53 16.80 15.23
CA LYS A 191 -6.69 18.09 14.55
C LYS A 191 -8.00 18.83 14.87
N ARG A 192 -8.88 18.31 15.73
CA ARG A 192 -10.17 18.94 16.08
C ARG A 192 -10.23 19.60 17.48
N ALA A 193 -9.14 19.59 18.25
CA ALA A 193 -9.13 20.09 19.63
C ALA A 193 -8.12 21.22 19.85
N GLY A 194 -8.17 22.27 19.02
CA GLY A 194 -7.25 23.40 19.13
C GLY A 194 -7.70 24.63 18.35
N ASP A 195 -8.94 25.06 18.58
CA ASP A 195 -9.37 26.43 18.30
C ASP A 195 -10.50 26.76 19.29
N GLY A 196 -10.15 27.50 20.34
CA GLY A 196 -11.11 27.87 21.39
C GLY A 196 -10.46 28.04 22.76
N SER A 197 -9.54 28.98 22.90
CA SER A 197 -9.52 29.89 24.05
C SER A 197 -8.71 31.13 23.77
#